data_AF-A0A7X0VFP6-F1
#
_entry.id   AF-A0A7X0VFP6-F1
#
_cell.length_a   1.000
_cell.length_b   1.000
_cell.length_c   1.000
_cell.angle_alpha   90.00
_cell.angle_beta   90.00
_cell.angle_gamma   90.00
#
_symmetry.space_group_name_H-M   'P 1'
#
loop_
_entity.id
_entity.type
_entity.pdbx_description
1 polymer ?
#
loop_
_entity_poly.entity_id
_entity_poly.type
_entity_poly.pdbx_seq_one_letter_code
_entity_poly.pdbx_strand_id
1 'polypeptide(L)'
;MSNMHRILWFDEQIRSRRYPNARSLSERFEISVRQAGRDIEYMHNSLLAPMSYNAKERGYEYANQAYILPSVLLSETDIRILSFLIYKYEEAAKSIGYVEGLDRVVQTLKRFVPYQPENSDLPVFHADSALADRKHEVDEAIRQSHKLRIAYADEEEEYEVVVHPFRTYSQANVVYLIALCEQSGEVEYYRLERMTRVVDTGEEYRKKVEGGTPGKDRGS
;
A
#
# COMPACT_ATOMS: atom_id res chain seq x y z
N MET A 1 -5.30 6.98 35.10
CA MET A 1 -5.89 6.84 33.74
C MET A 1 -4.80 6.99 32.68
N SER A 2 -4.87 6.22 31.58
CA SER A 2 -3.87 6.22 30.50
C SER A 2 -3.80 7.57 29.77
N ASN A 3 -2.60 7.95 29.29
CA ASN A 3 -2.36 9.16 28.49
C ASN A 3 -3.26 9.21 27.24
N MET A 4 -3.44 8.06 26.58
CA MET A 4 -4.23 7.95 25.35
C MET A 4 -5.68 8.42 25.53
N HIS A 5 -6.33 8.10 26.67
CA HIS A 5 -7.71 8.53 26.93
C HIS A 5 -7.83 10.07 27.02
N ARG A 6 -6.79 10.73 27.54
CA ARG A 6 -6.77 12.20 27.67
C ARG A 6 -6.57 12.87 26.32
N ILE A 7 -5.70 12.31 25.49
CA ILE A 7 -5.44 12.75 24.11
C ILE A 7 -6.72 12.65 23.27
N LEU A 8 -7.40 11.50 23.30
CA LEU A 8 -8.63 11.28 22.52
C LEU A 8 -9.76 12.22 22.95
N TRP A 9 -9.93 12.42 24.25
CA TRP A 9 -10.90 13.39 24.76
C TRP A 9 -10.59 14.82 24.31
N PHE A 10 -9.31 15.21 24.33
CA PHE A 10 -8.89 16.56 23.93
C PHE A 10 -9.12 16.79 22.42
N ASP A 11 -8.78 15.81 21.57
CA ASP A 11 -9.12 15.82 20.13
C ASP A 11 -10.62 15.98 19.90
N GLU A 12 -11.46 15.20 20.59
CA GLU A 12 -12.91 15.29 20.47
C GLU A 12 -13.43 16.68 20.85
N GLN A 13 -12.88 17.30 21.91
CA GLN A 13 -13.26 18.65 22.31
C GLN A 13 -12.85 19.70 21.26
N ILE A 14 -11.66 19.58 20.68
CA ILE A 14 -11.23 20.46 19.59
C ILE A 14 -12.18 20.33 18.39
N ARG A 15 -12.45 19.09 17.93
CA ARG A 15 -13.34 18.84 16.78
C ARG A 15 -14.77 19.30 17.02
N SER A 16 -15.23 19.24 18.26
CA SER A 16 -16.53 19.74 18.70
C SER A 16 -16.58 21.27 18.85
N ARG A 17 -15.51 22.00 18.47
CA ARG A 17 -15.36 23.46 18.63
C ARG A 17 -15.60 23.93 20.06
N ARG A 18 -15.09 23.17 21.05
CA ARG A 18 -15.20 23.51 22.48
C ARG A 18 -13.94 24.15 23.06
N TYR A 19 -12.91 24.35 22.24
CA TYR A 19 -11.69 25.08 22.60
C TYR A 19 -11.07 24.62 23.94
N PRO A 20 -10.71 23.33 24.08
CA PRO A 20 -10.13 22.83 25.32
C PRO A 20 -8.76 23.45 25.58
N ASN A 21 -8.32 23.46 26.83
CA ASN A 21 -7.00 23.94 27.24
C ASN A 21 -6.41 23.08 28.38
N ALA A 22 -5.20 23.39 28.83
CA ALA A 22 -4.52 22.64 29.89
C ALA A 22 -5.33 22.61 31.19
N ARG A 23 -6.08 23.67 31.49
CA ARG A 23 -6.93 23.75 32.68
C ARG A 23 -8.15 22.84 32.57
N SER A 24 -8.88 22.89 31.45
CA SER A 24 -10.05 22.01 31.24
C SER A 24 -9.66 20.54 31.23
N LEU A 25 -8.48 20.21 30.67
CA LEU A 25 -7.95 18.84 30.67
C LEU A 25 -7.52 18.39 32.09
N SER A 26 -6.88 19.29 32.84
CA SER A 26 -6.50 19.08 34.24
C SER A 26 -7.71 18.81 35.13
N GLU A 27 -8.75 19.64 35.03
CA GLU A 27 -9.99 19.50 35.81
C GLU A 27 -10.74 18.21 35.43
N ARG A 28 -10.85 17.89 34.13
CA ARG A 28 -11.57 16.69 33.65
C ARG A 28 -10.96 15.38 34.12
N PHE A 29 -9.64 15.29 34.20
CA PHE A 29 -8.92 14.05 34.49
C PHE A 29 -8.21 14.05 35.85
N GLU A 30 -8.44 15.08 36.67
CA GLU A 30 -7.86 15.26 38.00
C GLU A 30 -6.32 15.13 37.99
N ILE A 31 -5.68 15.71 36.96
CA ILE A 31 -4.22 15.76 36.82
C ILE A 31 -3.70 17.17 37.06
N SER A 32 -2.41 17.33 37.34
CA SER A 32 -1.80 18.66 37.39
C SER A 32 -1.85 19.38 36.03
N VAL A 33 -1.98 20.71 36.06
CA VAL A 33 -1.90 21.56 34.84
C VAL A 33 -0.59 21.33 34.09
N ARG A 34 0.52 21.06 34.81
CA ARG A 34 1.81 20.71 34.20
C ARG A 34 1.73 19.42 33.39
N GLN A 35 1.06 18.38 33.90
CA GLN A 35 0.88 17.13 33.14
C GLN A 35 -0.03 17.35 31.94
N ALA A 36 -1.13 18.08 32.10
CA ALA A 36 -2.02 18.43 31.00
C ALA A 36 -1.27 19.21 29.89
N GLY A 37 -0.38 20.14 30.27
CA GLY A 37 0.50 20.83 29.33
C GLY A 37 1.40 19.88 28.54
N ARG A 38 2.02 18.90 29.21
CA ARG A 38 2.83 17.87 28.53
C ARG A 38 2.02 17.01 27.56
N ASP A 39 0.77 16.69 27.90
CA ASP A 39 -0.10 15.93 27.01
C ASP A 39 -0.45 16.75 25.75
N ILE A 40 -0.70 18.06 25.90
CA ILE A 40 -0.94 18.99 24.77
C ILE A 40 0.32 19.17 23.92
N GLU A 41 1.49 19.35 24.55
CA GLU A 41 2.78 19.41 23.86
C GLU A 41 3.06 18.12 23.07
N TYR A 42 2.72 16.96 23.63
CA TYR A 42 2.84 15.68 22.93
C TYR A 42 1.92 15.63 21.70
N MET A 43 0.66 16.08 21.82
CA MET A 43 -0.25 16.19 20.68
C MET A 43 0.30 17.12 19.60
N HIS A 44 0.88 18.26 19.98
CA HIS A 44 1.41 19.24 19.02
C HIS A 44 2.72 18.76 18.37
N ASN A 45 3.69 18.32 19.16
CA ASN A 45 5.06 18.08 18.71
C ASN A 45 5.27 16.64 18.20
N SER A 46 4.64 15.65 18.85
CA SER A 46 4.84 14.24 18.53
C SER A 46 3.77 13.73 17.56
N LEU A 47 2.50 14.12 17.77
CA LEU A 47 1.41 13.73 16.87
C LEU A 47 1.20 14.72 15.72
N LEU A 48 1.98 15.81 15.70
CA LEU A 48 1.94 16.87 14.68
C LEU A 48 0.51 17.37 14.44
N ALA A 49 -0.28 17.42 15.51
CA ALA A 49 -1.63 17.94 15.44
C ALA A 49 -1.57 19.44 15.12
N PRO A 50 -2.23 19.90 14.04
CA PRO A 50 -2.16 21.28 13.57
C PRO A 50 -3.01 22.18 14.47
N MET A 51 -2.62 22.28 15.74
CA MET A 51 -3.32 23.03 16.77
C MET A 51 -2.85 24.48 16.77
N SER A 52 -3.81 25.39 16.84
CA SER A 52 -3.58 26.82 17.04
C SER A 52 -4.31 27.28 18.30
N TYR A 53 -3.69 28.14 19.09
CA TYR A 53 -4.34 28.73 20.25
C TYR A 53 -5.25 29.89 19.82
N ASN A 54 -6.53 29.78 20.13
CA ASN A 54 -7.51 30.82 19.92
C ASN A 54 -7.58 31.72 21.17
N ALA A 55 -7.02 32.91 21.08
CA ALA A 55 -6.97 33.85 22.21
C ALA A 55 -8.35 34.33 22.67
N LYS A 56 -9.33 34.40 21.76
CA LYS A 56 -10.70 34.84 22.06
C LYS A 56 -11.44 33.81 22.91
N GLU A 57 -11.37 32.55 22.50
CA GLU A 57 -12.04 31.43 23.19
C GLU A 57 -11.18 30.83 24.32
N ARG A 58 -9.94 31.29 24.46
CA ARG A 58 -8.97 30.87 25.49
C ARG A 58 -8.66 29.38 25.47
N GLY A 59 -8.55 28.79 24.28
CA GLY A 59 -8.27 27.37 24.11
C GLY A 59 -7.76 27.01 22.73
N TYR A 60 -7.54 25.72 22.50
CA TYR A 60 -6.96 25.22 21.25
C TYR A 60 -8.03 24.86 20.23
N GLU A 61 -7.73 25.11 18.96
CA GLU A 61 -8.51 24.65 17.81
C GLU A 61 -7.59 24.02 16.75
N TYR A 62 -8.13 23.22 15.83
CA TYR A 62 -7.35 22.77 14.67
C TYR A 62 -7.36 23.84 13.56
N ALA A 63 -6.17 24.18 13.06
CA ALA A 63 -5.99 25.09 11.93
C ALA A 63 -6.65 24.57 10.64
N ASN A 64 -6.83 23.25 10.52
CA ASN A 64 -7.63 22.62 9.49
C ASN A 64 -8.71 21.75 10.14
N GLN A 65 -9.98 22.08 9.91
CA GLN A 65 -11.13 21.39 10.50
C GLN A 65 -11.34 19.95 9.97
N ALA A 66 -10.70 19.59 8.86
CA ALA A 66 -10.67 18.22 8.35
C ALA A 66 -9.61 17.34 9.06
N TYR A 67 -8.85 17.90 10.00
CA TYR A 67 -7.89 17.11 10.77
C TYR A 67 -8.62 16.14 11.70
N ILE A 68 -8.26 14.86 11.60
CA ILE A 68 -8.68 13.79 12.49
C ILE A 68 -7.41 13.30 13.15
N LEU A 69 -7.30 13.41 14.48
CA LEU A 69 -6.23 12.74 15.21
C LEU A 69 -6.44 11.23 14.99
N PRO A 70 -5.53 10.52 14.31
CA PRO A 70 -5.77 9.14 13.95
C PRO A 70 -5.70 8.30 15.23
N SER A 71 -6.85 7.84 15.72
CA SER A 71 -6.92 6.82 16.77
C SER A 71 -6.61 5.46 16.14
N VAL A 72 -5.38 5.29 15.63
CA VAL A 72 -4.94 4.00 15.12
C VAL A 72 -4.38 3.22 16.31
N LEU A 73 -5.20 2.31 16.84
CA LEU A 73 -4.74 1.27 17.76
C LEU A 73 -4.00 0.23 16.92
N LEU A 74 -2.67 0.37 16.84
CA LEU A 74 -1.81 -0.64 16.25
C LEU A 74 -1.30 -1.56 17.35
N SER A 75 -1.51 -2.86 17.20
CA SER A 75 -0.78 -3.86 17.97
C SER A 75 0.69 -3.88 17.57
N GLU A 76 1.55 -4.50 18.39
CA GLU A 76 2.96 -4.71 18.06
C GLU A 76 3.13 -5.50 16.74
N THR A 77 2.18 -6.39 16.46
CA THR A 77 2.12 -7.13 15.19
C THR A 77 1.78 -6.21 14.01
N ASP A 78 0.82 -5.31 14.17
CA ASP A 78 0.44 -4.36 13.11
C ASP A 78 1.58 -3.40 12.79
N ILE A 79 2.32 -2.94 13.81
CA ILE A 79 3.53 -2.13 13.65
C ILE A 79 4.56 -2.89 12.83
N ARG A 80 4.85 -4.17 13.18
CA ARG A 80 5.82 -5.00 12.43
C ARG A 80 5.42 -5.20 10.97
N ILE A 81 4.15 -5.47 10.71
CA ILE A 81 3.63 -5.64 9.34
C ILE A 81 3.75 -4.34 8.55
N LEU A 82 3.32 -3.21 9.10
CA LEU A 82 3.40 -1.92 8.43
C LEU A 82 4.85 -1.51 8.12
N SER A 83 5.77 -1.73 9.06
CA SER A 83 7.21 -1.52 8.84
C SER A 83 7.72 -2.31 7.63
N PHE A 84 7.38 -3.60 7.56
CA PHE A 84 7.79 -4.46 6.46
C PHE A 84 7.24 -3.98 5.10
N LEU A 85 5.95 -3.62 5.06
CA LEU A 85 5.31 -3.13 3.83
C LEU A 85 5.94 -1.84 3.32
N ILE A 86 6.27 -0.91 4.23
CA ILE A 86 6.99 0.33 3.90
C ILE A 86 8.38 0.00 3.32
N TYR A 87 9.14 -0.88 3.98
CA TYR A 87 10.46 -1.30 3.50
C TYR A 87 10.39 -1.91 2.09
N LYS A 88 9.45 -2.84 1.86
CA LYS A 88 9.28 -3.49 0.56
C LYS A 88 8.85 -2.53 -0.53
N TYR A 89 8.01 -1.54 -0.21
CA TYR A 89 7.72 -0.48 -1.16
C TYR A 89 8.97 0.33 -1.50
N GLU A 90 9.75 0.77 -0.52
CA GLU A 90 10.96 1.57 -0.78
C GLU A 90 12.01 0.79 -1.58
N GLU A 91 12.09 -0.53 -1.38
CA GLU A 91 12.91 -1.42 -2.20
C GLU A 91 12.39 -1.49 -3.64
N ALA A 92 11.09 -1.71 -3.84
CA ALA A 92 10.47 -1.79 -5.16
C ALA A 92 10.47 -0.44 -5.91
N ALA A 93 10.31 0.68 -5.20
CA ALA A 93 10.34 2.02 -5.80
C ALA A 93 11.70 2.33 -6.44
N LYS A 94 12.79 1.74 -5.94
CA LYS A 94 14.13 1.86 -6.54
C LYS A 94 14.23 1.17 -7.91
N SER A 95 13.44 0.12 -8.16
CA SER A 95 13.51 -0.70 -9.37
C SER A 95 12.38 -0.44 -10.37
N ILE A 96 11.15 -0.16 -9.90
CA ILE A 96 9.94 -0.05 -10.72
C ILE A 96 9.62 1.41 -11.11
N GLY A 97 10.22 2.38 -10.40
CA GLY A 97 9.95 3.81 -10.59
C GLY A 97 8.77 4.32 -9.77
N TYR A 98 8.74 5.64 -9.57
CA TYR A 98 7.82 6.36 -8.68
C TYR A 98 6.35 6.13 -9.02
N VAL A 99 5.53 5.84 -8.01
CA VAL A 99 4.06 5.82 -8.11
C VAL A 99 3.51 7.09 -7.47
N GLU A 100 2.82 7.91 -8.26
CA GLU A 100 2.30 9.20 -7.82
C GLU A 100 1.31 9.05 -6.65
N GLY A 101 1.54 9.84 -5.59
CA GLY A 101 0.72 9.83 -4.37
C GLY A 101 1.08 8.75 -3.35
N LEU A 102 1.81 7.70 -3.72
CA LEU A 102 2.15 6.60 -2.80
C LEU A 102 3.19 7.02 -1.76
N ASP A 103 4.13 7.88 -2.13
CA ASP A 103 5.09 8.47 -1.17
C ASP A 103 4.39 9.24 -0.04
N ARG A 104 3.31 9.96 -0.35
CA ARG A 104 2.53 10.67 0.67
C ARG A 104 1.90 9.69 1.67
N VAL A 105 1.39 8.55 1.17
CA VAL A 105 0.82 7.49 2.01
C VAL A 105 1.91 6.89 2.90
N VAL A 106 3.06 6.55 2.33
CA VAL A 106 4.21 6.00 3.07
C VAL A 106 4.68 6.97 4.15
N GLN A 107 4.84 8.26 3.82
CA GLN A 107 5.20 9.29 4.79
C GLN A 107 4.13 9.51 5.87
N THR A 108 2.87 9.20 5.57
CA THR A 108 1.79 9.21 6.56
C THR A 108 1.89 8.00 7.48
N LEU A 109 2.13 6.80 6.92
CA LEU A 109 2.26 5.56 7.69
C LEU A 109 3.49 5.56 8.61
N LYS A 110 4.63 6.08 8.14
CA LYS A 110 5.86 6.25 8.96
C LYS A 110 5.63 7.06 10.25
N ARG A 111 4.58 7.88 10.32
CA ARG A 111 4.23 8.64 11.54
C ARG A 111 3.67 7.77 12.65
N PHE A 112 3.08 6.62 12.31
CA PHE A 112 2.47 5.70 13.28
C PHE A 112 3.41 4.56 13.70
N VAL A 113 4.58 4.45 13.07
CA VAL A 113 5.46 3.30 13.19
C VAL A 113 6.87 3.79 13.56
N PRO A 114 7.30 3.69 14.82
CA PRO A 114 8.67 4.02 15.21
C PRO A 114 9.59 2.91 14.71
N TYR A 115 10.07 2.99 13.46
CA TYR A 115 10.83 1.91 12.83
C TYR A 115 12.28 2.27 12.53
N GLN A 116 13.18 1.38 12.95
CA GLN A 116 14.58 1.29 12.51
C GLN A 116 14.77 -0.09 11.87
N PRO A 117 15.09 -0.16 10.56
CA PRO A 117 15.09 -1.41 9.79
C PRO A 117 16.16 -2.43 10.20
N GLU A 118 17.15 -2.02 10.98
CA GLU A 118 18.41 -2.74 11.10
C GLU A 118 18.38 -3.90 12.11
N ASN A 119 17.35 -3.99 12.96
CA ASN A 119 17.31 -4.94 14.09
C ASN A 119 15.97 -5.67 14.29
N SER A 120 15.13 -5.76 13.27
CA SER A 120 13.79 -6.36 13.42
C SER A 120 13.70 -7.69 12.69
N ASP A 121 13.28 -8.74 13.40
CA ASP A 121 12.74 -9.96 12.77
C ASP A 121 11.54 -9.54 11.91
N LEU A 122 11.79 -9.41 10.61
CA LEU A 122 10.76 -9.08 9.65
C LEU A 122 9.76 -10.25 9.62
N PRO A 123 8.44 -9.98 9.58
CA PRO A 123 7.47 -11.03 9.31
C PRO A 123 7.85 -11.70 7.99
N VAL A 124 8.06 -13.02 8.04
CA VAL A 124 8.27 -13.83 6.85
C VAL A 124 6.93 -13.87 6.13
N PHE A 125 6.71 -12.93 5.22
CA PHE A 125 5.70 -13.11 4.20
C PHE A 125 6.19 -14.23 3.30
N HIS A 126 5.42 -15.31 3.21
CA HIS A 126 5.50 -16.21 2.08
C HIS A 126 4.98 -15.45 0.85
N ALA A 127 5.78 -14.50 0.35
CA ALA A 127 5.65 -14.09 -1.02
C ALA A 127 5.88 -15.36 -1.83
N ASP A 128 4.93 -15.71 -2.70
CA ASP A 128 5.15 -16.77 -3.68
C ASP A 128 6.27 -16.27 -4.61
N SER A 129 7.52 -16.58 -4.23
CA SER A 129 8.71 -16.14 -4.95
C SER A 129 8.66 -16.67 -6.38
N ALA A 130 8.10 -17.86 -6.59
CA ALA A 130 7.92 -18.42 -7.92
C ALA A 130 6.95 -17.57 -8.76
N LEU A 131 5.84 -17.07 -8.19
CA LEU A 131 4.96 -16.15 -8.90
C LEU A 131 5.65 -14.81 -9.21
N ALA A 132 6.45 -14.28 -8.29
CA ALA A 132 7.21 -13.05 -8.49
C ALA A 132 8.27 -13.20 -9.58
N ASP A 133 9.02 -14.31 -9.59
CA ASP A 133 10.02 -14.63 -10.60
C ASP A 133 9.38 -14.80 -11.97
N ARG A 134 8.28 -15.56 -12.08
CA ARG A 134 7.50 -15.68 -13.33
C ARG A 134 7.00 -14.34 -13.83
N LYS A 135 6.49 -13.49 -12.93
CA LYS A 135 6.04 -12.14 -13.28
C LYS A 135 7.19 -11.30 -13.84
N HIS A 136 8.36 -11.39 -13.22
CA HIS A 136 9.56 -10.69 -13.68
C HIS A 136 9.99 -11.16 -15.07
N GLU A 137 10.08 -12.47 -15.31
CA GLU A 137 10.42 -13.05 -16.62
C GLU A 137 9.45 -12.60 -17.71
N VAL A 138 8.14 -12.61 -17.42
CA VAL A 138 7.11 -12.15 -18.35
C VAL A 138 7.26 -10.66 -18.66
N ASP A 139 7.50 -9.82 -17.65
CA ASP A 139 7.66 -8.37 -17.84
C ASP A 139 8.93 -8.04 -18.65
N GLU A 140 10.03 -8.78 -18.45
CA GLU A 140 11.26 -8.66 -19.24
C GLU A 140 11.00 -8.98 -20.72
N ALA A 141 10.35 -10.11 -21.01
CA ALA A 141 10.03 -10.49 -22.39
C ALA A 141 9.07 -9.50 -23.06
N ILE A 142 8.09 -8.94 -22.33
CA ILE A 142 7.23 -7.85 -22.84
C ILE A 142 8.07 -6.63 -23.21
N ARG A 143 9.04 -6.24 -22.37
CA ARG A 143 9.87 -5.06 -22.61
C ARG A 143 10.76 -5.24 -23.84
N GLN A 144 11.33 -6.42 -23.99
CA GLN A 144 12.22 -6.79 -25.11
C GLN A 144 11.43 -7.17 -26.38
N SER A 145 10.11 -7.34 -26.28
CA SER A 145 9.26 -7.86 -27.35
C SER A 145 9.68 -9.26 -27.81
N HIS A 146 10.14 -10.08 -26.86
CA HIS A 146 10.50 -11.47 -27.10
C HIS A 146 9.30 -12.39 -26.91
N LYS A 147 9.25 -13.46 -27.71
CA LYS A 147 8.26 -14.52 -27.54
C LYS A 147 8.59 -15.33 -26.29
N LEU A 148 7.55 -15.80 -25.63
CA LEU A 148 7.67 -16.70 -24.49
C LEU A 148 7.22 -18.10 -24.90
N ARG A 149 7.95 -19.11 -24.44
CA ARG A 149 7.46 -20.48 -24.39
C ARG A 149 7.01 -20.80 -22.97
N ILE A 150 5.75 -21.16 -22.82
CA ILE A 150 5.07 -21.34 -21.54
C ILE A 150 4.59 -22.77 -21.44
N ALA A 151 4.91 -23.46 -20.33
CA ALA A 151 4.19 -24.66 -19.93
C ALA A 151 3.02 -24.23 -19.02
N TYR A 152 1.81 -24.59 -19.41
CA TYR A 152 0.58 -24.13 -18.79
C TYR A 152 -0.25 -25.32 -18.30
N ALA A 153 -0.61 -25.31 -17.02
CA ALA A 153 -1.48 -26.32 -16.41
C ALA A 153 -2.94 -25.88 -16.54
N ASP A 154 -3.74 -26.67 -17.26
CA ASP A 154 -5.18 -26.45 -17.38
C ASP A 154 -5.96 -27.68 -16.94
N GLU A 155 -6.86 -27.50 -15.97
CA GLU A 155 -7.75 -28.46 -15.28
C GLU A 155 -7.21 -29.90 -15.02
N GLU A 156 -6.80 -30.65 -16.04
CA GLU A 156 -6.26 -32.01 -15.94
C GLU A 156 -5.02 -32.29 -16.83
N GLU A 157 -4.60 -31.36 -17.69
CA GLU A 157 -3.46 -31.53 -18.62
C GLU A 157 -2.50 -30.33 -18.60
N GLU A 158 -1.21 -30.61 -18.77
CA GLU A 158 -0.17 -29.60 -18.97
C GLU A 158 0.20 -29.56 -20.46
N TYR A 159 0.18 -28.36 -21.05
CA TYR A 159 0.57 -28.17 -22.45
C TYR A 159 1.61 -27.05 -22.59
N GLU A 160 2.42 -27.12 -23.65
CA GLU A 160 3.36 -26.05 -24.01
C GLU A 160 2.79 -25.18 -25.14
N VAL A 161 2.90 -23.86 -24.99
CA VAL A 161 2.43 -22.86 -25.94
C VAL A 161 3.52 -21.81 -26.19
N VAL A 162 3.58 -21.27 -27.41
CA VAL A 162 4.45 -20.13 -27.74
C VAL A 162 3.56 -18.91 -27.92
N VAL A 163 3.87 -17.83 -27.22
CA VAL A 163 3.02 -16.65 -27.16
C VAL A 163 3.81 -15.37 -27.39
N HIS A 164 3.13 -14.36 -27.93
CA HIS A 164 3.65 -13.00 -28.11
C HIS A 164 3.09 -12.12 -26.97
N PRO A 165 3.83 -11.93 -25.86
CA PRO A 165 3.26 -11.31 -24.65
C PRO A 165 3.07 -9.81 -24.78
N PHE A 166 1.85 -9.29 -24.58
CA PHE A 166 1.55 -7.85 -24.75
C PHE A 166 1.64 -7.05 -23.45
N ARG A 167 0.92 -7.50 -22.42
CA ARG A 167 0.88 -6.84 -21.10
C ARG A 167 0.40 -7.82 -20.03
N THR A 168 0.75 -7.52 -18.78
CA THR A 168 0.12 -8.15 -17.62
C THR A 168 -1.01 -7.27 -17.08
N TYR A 169 -2.04 -7.88 -16.48
CA TYR A 169 -3.06 -7.18 -15.71
C TYR A 169 -3.50 -8.00 -14.50
N SER A 170 -3.99 -7.31 -13.48
CA SER A 170 -4.48 -7.93 -12.25
C SER A 170 -5.99 -7.74 -12.12
N GLN A 171 -6.72 -8.80 -11.81
CA GLN A 171 -8.15 -8.77 -11.51
C GLN A 171 -8.45 -9.71 -10.34
N ALA A 172 -9.12 -9.20 -9.30
CA ALA A 172 -9.47 -9.96 -8.10
C ALA A 172 -8.29 -10.74 -7.49
N ASN A 173 -7.12 -10.09 -7.38
CA ASN A 173 -5.85 -10.67 -6.90
C ASN A 173 -5.23 -11.79 -7.75
N VAL A 174 -5.76 -12.05 -8.94
CA VAL A 174 -5.15 -12.96 -9.92
C VAL A 174 -4.43 -12.14 -10.98
N VAL A 175 -3.20 -12.54 -11.33
CA VAL A 175 -2.39 -11.90 -12.37
C VAL A 175 -2.49 -12.70 -13.66
N TYR A 176 -2.78 -11.99 -14.75
CA TYR A 176 -2.94 -12.56 -16.08
C TYR A 176 -1.92 -11.95 -17.05
N LEU A 177 -1.44 -12.76 -17.98
CA LEU A 177 -0.75 -12.36 -19.18
C LEU A 177 -1.75 -12.32 -20.34
N ILE A 178 -1.79 -11.21 -21.06
CA ILE A 178 -2.48 -11.10 -22.35
C ILE A 178 -1.44 -11.30 -23.44
N ALA A 179 -1.65 -12.27 -24.32
CA ALA A 179 -0.70 -12.60 -25.38
C ALA A 179 -1.40 -13.17 -26.61
N LEU A 180 -0.80 -13.01 -27.80
CA LEU A 180 -1.21 -13.74 -28.99
C LEU A 180 -0.61 -15.15 -28.95
N CYS A 181 -1.45 -16.17 -29.04
CA CYS A 181 -1.03 -17.57 -29.11
C CYS A 181 -0.67 -17.94 -30.56
N GLU A 182 0.51 -18.53 -30.79
CA GLU A 182 0.90 -18.94 -32.16
C GLU A 182 0.07 -20.14 -32.66
N GLN A 183 -0.34 -21.02 -31.76
CA GLN A 183 -1.10 -22.23 -32.08
C GLN A 183 -2.53 -21.90 -32.52
N SER A 184 -3.22 -21.01 -31.82
CA SER A 184 -4.60 -20.61 -32.15
C SER A 184 -4.67 -19.42 -33.11
N GLY A 185 -3.65 -18.57 -33.12
CA GLY A 185 -3.65 -17.30 -33.85
C GLY A 185 -4.49 -16.19 -33.19
N GLU A 186 -4.99 -16.42 -31.97
CA GLU A 186 -5.90 -15.54 -31.25
C GLU A 186 -5.24 -14.92 -30.00
N VAL A 187 -5.83 -13.82 -29.51
CA VAL A 187 -5.40 -13.19 -28.26
C VAL A 187 -6.05 -13.88 -27.08
N GLU A 188 -5.21 -14.44 -26.20
CA GLU A 188 -5.61 -15.26 -25.07
C GLU A 188 -5.11 -14.70 -23.74
N TYR A 189 -5.65 -15.26 -22.64
CA TYR A 189 -5.45 -14.81 -21.28
C TYR A 189 -4.90 -15.96 -20.43
N TYR A 190 -3.64 -15.86 -20.01
CA TYR A 190 -2.96 -16.90 -19.23
C TYR A 190 -2.78 -16.45 -17.79
N ARG A 191 -3.25 -17.24 -16.82
CA ARG A 191 -2.99 -16.96 -15.40
C ARG A 191 -1.55 -17.28 -15.05
N LEU A 192 -0.82 -16.33 -14.47
CA LEU A 192 0.59 -16.56 -14.10
C LEU A 192 0.76 -17.64 -13.03
N GLU A 193 -0.27 -17.89 -12.21
CA GLU A 193 -0.28 -18.97 -11.21
C GLU A 193 -0.30 -20.37 -11.83
N ARG A 194 -0.83 -20.50 -13.06
CA ARG A 194 -0.95 -21.77 -13.79
C ARG A 194 0.23 -22.03 -14.74
N MET A 195 1.14 -21.06 -14.86
CA MET A 195 2.38 -21.24 -15.61
C MET A 195 3.37 -22.03 -14.75
N THR A 196 3.60 -23.29 -15.09
CA THR A 196 4.55 -24.16 -14.39
C THR A 196 5.99 -23.85 -14.81
N ARG A 197 6.18 -23.40 -16.07
CA ARG A 197 7.46 -22.96 -16.62
C ARG A 197 7.28 -21.81 -17.61
N VAL A 198 8.15 -20.81 -17.52
CA VAL A 198 8.26 -19.71 -18.48
C VAL A 198 9.69 -19.68 -19.01
N VAL A 199 9.86 -19.56 -20.33
CA VAL A 199 11.16 -19.49 -20.98
C VAL A 199 11.14 -18.39 -22.02
N ASP A 200 12.03 -17.41 -21.88
CA ASP A 200 12.32 -16.46 -22.96
C ASP A 200 13.01 -17.20 -24.10
N THR A 201 12.44 -17.09 -25.30
CA THR A 201 12.98 -17.71 -26.51
C THR A 201 14.10 -16.89 -27.15
N GLY A 202 14.20 -15.60 -26.82
CA GLY A 202 15.07 -14.64 -27.50
C GLY A 202 14.60 -14.27 -28.92
N GLU A 203 13.47 -14.81 -29.38
CA GLU A 203 12.90 -14.45 -30.69
C GLU A 203 12.02 -13.21 -30.55
N GLU A 204 12.29 -12.15 -31.32
CA GLU A 204 11.43 -10.97 -31.34
C GLU A 204 10.12 -11.23 -32.10
N TYR A 205 9.02 -10.62 -31.63
CA TYR A 205 7.75 -10.54 -32.35
C TYR A 205 7.36 -9.09 -32.62
N ARG A 206 6.56 -8.86 -33.66
CA ARG A 206 6.09 -7.52 -34.01
C ARG A 206 4.83 -7.19 -33.22
N LYS A 207 4.91 -6.24 -32.28
CA LYS A 207 3.75 -5.74 -31.54
C LYS A 207 2.69 -5.21 -32.51
N LYS A 208 1.56 -5.91 -32.66
CA LYS A 208 0.36 -5.33 -33.28
C LYS A 208 -0.19 -4.30 -32.28
N VAL A 209 -0.19 -3.04 -32.68
CA VAL A 209 -0.81 -1.96 -31.90
C VAL A 209 -2.32 -2.12 -32.03
N GLU A 210 -2.97 -2.81 -31.10
CA GLU A 210 -4.42 -2.82 -31.02
C GLU A 210 -4.90 -1.98 -29.84
N GLY A 211 -5.33 -0.77 -30.18
CA GLY A 211 -6.24 0.03 -29.35
C GLY A 211 -7.61 -0.64 -29.34
N GLY A 212 -8.09 -0.96 -28.15
CA GLY A 212 -9.40 -1.56 -27.97
C GLY A 212 -9.56 -2.05 -26.54
N THR A 213 -10.12 -1.21 -25.69
CA THR A 213 -10.62 -1.62 -24.37
C THR A 213 -11.64 -2.75 -24.59
N PRO A 214 -11.47 -3.96 -24.01
CA PRO A 214 -12.52 -4.96 -24.06
C PRO A 214 -13.70 -4.41 -23.25
N GLY A 215 -14.82 -4.23 -23.95
CA GLY A 215 -16.03 -3.68 -23.40
C GLY A 215 -16.53 -4.50 -22.21
N LYS A 216 -17.08 -3.76 -21.24
CA LYS A 216 -18.23 -4.23 -20.47
C LYS A 216 -19.27 -4.74 -21.46
N ASP A 217 -19.47 -6.05 -21.53
CA ASP A 217 -20.80 -6.67 -21.51
C ASP A 217 -20.74 -8.17 -21.82
N ARG A 218 -21.77 -8.87 -21.31
CA ARG A 218 -22.06 -10.31 -21.24
C ARG A 218 -21.69 -10.90 -19.87
N GLY A 219 -22.61 -11.13 -18.94
CA GLY A 219 -24.07 -11.14 -18.97
C GLY A 219 -24.59 -12.45 -18.38
N SER A 220 -25.67 -12.32 -17.60
CA SER A 220 -26.45 -13.33 -16.86
C SER A 220 -26.02 -13.59 -15.43
#